data_AF-A0A387HJP0-F1
#
_entry.id   AF-A0A387HJP0-F1
#
_cell.length_a   1.000
_cell.length_b   1.000
_cell.length_c   1.000
_cell.angle_alpha   90.00
_cell.angle_beta   90.00
_cell.angle_gamma   90.00
#
_symmetry.space_group_name_H-M   'P 1'
#
loop_
_entity.id
_entity.type
_entity.pdbx_description
1 polymer ?
#
loop_
_entity_poly.entity_id
_entity_poly.type
_entity_poly.pdbx_seq_one_letter_code
_entity_poly.pdbx_strand_id
1 'polypeptide(L)'
;MWGRKEMSVLVLRDADEIAGALREALTDAGEAERPGLEAALAIVERAAERPERELRGRWVREQRASVGYAGPDDESVRAVKALRQARPELSLLAAVQLTRDAARE
;
A
#
# COMPACT_ATOMS: atom_id res chain seq x y z
N MET A 1 -30.78 10.84 -0.36
CA MET A 1 -29.37 11.25 -0.17
C MET A 1 -28.52 10.04 -0.51
N TRP A 2 -27.79 10.08 -1.63
CA TRP A 2 -27.03 8.94 -2.16
C TRP A 2 -26.12 8.33 -1.09
N GLY A 3 -26.26 7.02 -0.85
CA GLY A 3 -25.43 6.27 0.08
C GLY A 3 -23.99 6.29 -0.41
N ARG A 4 -23.08 6.89 0.36
CA ARG A 4 -21.65 6.79 0.11
C ARG A 4 -21.27 5.31 0.11
N LYS A 5 -20.61 4.86 -0.96
CA LYS A 5 -20.13 3.48 -1.07
C LYS A 5 -19.09 3.22 0.01
N GLU A 6 -19.14 2.04 0.62
CA GLU A 6 -17.99 1.42 1.24
C GLU A 6 -16.96 1.22 0.12
N MET A 7 -15.97 2.10 0.00
CA MET A 7 -14.82 1.78 -0.83
C MET A 7 -13.91 0.87 -0.02
N SER A 8 -13.70 -0.33 -0.52
CA SER A 8 -12.57 -1.15 -0.13
C SER A 8 -11.33 -0.64 -0.88
N VAL A 9 -10.28 -0.29 -0.14
CA VAL A 9 -8.96 -0.14 -0.75
C VAL A 9 -8.45 -1.55 -1.04
N LEU A 10 -8.42 -1.91 -2.32
CA LEU A 10 -7.89 -3.19 -2.78
C LEU A 10 -6.38 -3.06 -2.92
N VAL A 11 -5.65 -3.95 -2.25
CA VAL A 11 -4.19 -4.04 -2.36
C VAL A 11 -3.87 -5.02 -3.50
N LEU A 12 -3.26 -4.52 -4.57
CA LEU A 12 -2.71 -5.36 -5.63
C LEU A 12 -1.26 -5.69 -5.28
N ARG A 13 -0.88 -6.96 -5.37
CA ARG A 13 0.45 -7.47 -5.05
C ARG A 13 1.17 -7.99 -6.28
N ASP A 14 1.80 -7.07 -7.01
CA ASP A 14 2.64 -7.44 -8.15
C ASP A 14 3.91 -8.20 -7.71
N ALA A 15 4.30 -8.05 -6.43
CA ALA A 15 5.49 -8.71 -5.88
C ALA A 15 5.41 -10.25 -5.98
N ASP A 16 4.23 -10.85 -5.82
CA ASP A 16 4.08 -12.31 -5.92
C ASP A 16 4.29 -12.81 -7.36
N GLU A 17 3.77 -12.07 -8.35
CA GLU A 17 3.96 -12.35 -9.77
C GLU A 17 5.43 -12.17 -10.18
N ILE A 18 6.07 -11.08 -9.75
CA ILE A 18 7.48 -10.81 -10.01
C ILE A 18 8.37 -11.88 -9.35
N ALA A 19 8.05 -12.34 -8.13
CA ALA A 19 8.79 -13.42 -7.48
C ALA A 19 8.67 -14.73 -8.27
N GLY A 20 7.50 -15.02 -8.86
CA GLY A 20 7.31 -16.13 -9.78
C GLY A 20 8.25 -16.04 -10.99
N ALA A 21 8.23 -14.90 -11.68
CA ALA A 21 9.09 -14.67 -12.86
C ALA A 21 10.59 -14.76 -12.53
N LEU A 22 11.01 -14.30 -11.34
CA LEU A 22 12.41 -14.41 -10.91
C LEU A 22 12.83 -15.85 -10.60
N ARG A 23 11.94 -16.67 -10.02
CA ARG A 23 12.20 -18.11 -9.79
C ARG A 23 12.32 -18.88 -11.10
N GLU A 24 11.48 -18.54 -12.08
CA GLU A 24 11.58 -19.09 -13.43
C GLU A 24 12.92 -18.70 -14.07
N ALA A 25 13.30 -17.42 -14.05
CA ALA A 25 14.58 -16.95 -14.58
C ALA A 25 15.80 -17.63 -13.90
N LEU A 26 15.73 -17.88 -12.59
CA LEU A 26 16.78 -18.60 -11.85
C LEU A 26 16.98 -20.04 -12.31
N THR A 27 15.95 -20.67 -12.86
CA THR A 27 16.03 -22.06 -13.36
C THR A 27 16.97 -22.15 -14.56
N ASP A 28 16.98 -21.12 -15.41
CA ASP A 28 17.79 -21.06 -16.63
C ASP A 28 19.07 -20.21 -16.47
N ALA A 29 19.27 -19.58 -15.31
CA ALA A 29 20.37 -18.64 -15.08
C ALA A 29 21.74 -19.32 -15.06
N GLY A 30 22.68 -18.75 -15.83
CA GLY A 30 24.10 -19.09 -15.76
C GLY A 30 24.77 -18.62 -14.47
N GLU A 31 25.96 -19.16 -14.18
CA GLU A 31 26.71 -18.88 -12.93
C GLU A 31 27.00 -17.39 -12.69
N ALA A 32 27.15 -16.59 -13.76
CA ALA A 32 27.43 -15.16 -13.65
C ALA A 32 26.19 -14.33 -13.24
N GLU A 33 25.00 -14.75 -13.63
CA GLU A 33 23.75 -13.99 -13.42
C GLU A 33 23.02 -14.43 -12.14
N ARG A 34 23.22 -15.69 -11.72
CA ARG A 34 22.55 -16.30 -10.57
C ARG A 34 22.65 -15.48 -9.27
N PRO A 35 23.82 -14.99 -8.82
CA PRO A 35 23.90 -14.22 -7.58
C PRO A 35 23.07 -12.93 -7.60
N GLY A 36 22.99 -12.27 -8.77
CA GLY A 36 22.19 -11.06 -8.94
C GLY A 36 20.69 -11.34 -8.89
N LEU A 37 20.26 -12.43 -9.54
CA LEU A 37 18.85 -12.85 -9.55
C LEU A 37 18.39 -13.35 -8.17
N GLU A 38 19.24 -14.04 -7.41
CA GLU A 38 18.97 -14.43 -6.02
C GLU A 38 18.79 -13.20 -5.12
N ALA A 39 19.66 -12.19 -5.27
CA ALA A 39 19.54 -10.94 -4.54
C ALA A 39 18.25 -10.19 -4.91
N ALA A 40 17.88 -10.17 -6.19
CA ALA A 40 16.63 -9.58 -6.65
C ALA A 40 15.41 -10.32 -6.07
N LEU A 41 15.40 -11.66 -6.10
CA LEU A 41 14.33 -12.47 -5.53
C LEU A 41 14.15 -12.18 -4.04
N ALA A 42 15.24 -12.14 -3.28
CA ALA A 42 15.18 -11.82 -1.85
C ALA A 42 14.61 -10.42 -1.56
N ILE A 43 14.84 -9.44 -2.43
CA ILE A 43 14.23 -8.10 -2.31
C ILE A 43 12.71 -8.18 -2.54
N VAL A 44 12.30 -8.89 -3.58
CA VAL A 44 10.88 -9.02 -3.96
C VAL A 44 10.09 -9.82 -2.92
N GLU A 45 10.66 -10.90 -2.38
CA GLU A 45 10.02 -11.69 -1.32
C GLU A 45 9.77 -10.86 -0.06
N ARG A 46 10.75 -10.05 0.37
CA ARG A 46 10.53 -9.08 1.46
C ARG A 46 9.45 -8.05 1.15
N ALA A 47 9.27 -7.68 -0.11
CA ALA A 47 8.20 -6.78 -0.51
C ALA A 47 6.83 -7.47 -0.48
N ALA A 48 6.75 -8.74 -0.87
CA ALA A 48 5.54 -9.56 -0.83
C ALA A 48 5.06 -9.84 0.60
N GLU A 49 5.98 -9.95 1.55
CA GLU A 49 5.68 -10.18 2.97
C GLU A 49 5.09 -8.96 3.69
N ARG A 50 5.12 -7.76 3.08
CA ARG A 50 4.63 -6.54 3.74
C ARG A 50 3.14 -6.66 4.12
N PRO A 51 2.77 -6.40 5.38
CA PRO A 51 1.37 -6.42 5.80
C PRO A 51 0.52 -5.46 4.97
N GLU A 52 -0.66 -5.91 4.55
CA GLU A 52 -1.59 -5.06 3.77
C GLU A 52 -1.96 -3.76 4.49
N ARG A 53 -1.98 -3.80 5.82
CA ARG A 53 -2.22 -2.65 6.66
C ARG A 53 -1.20 -1.53 6.41
N GLU A 54 0.08 -1.85 6.31
CA GLU A 54 1.14 -0.87 6.03
C GLU A 54 1.01 -0.29 4.62
N LEU A 55 0.65 -1.13 3.65
CA LEU A 55 0.40 -0.68 2.27
C LEU A 55 -0.79 0.29 2.21
N ARG A 56 -1.87 -0.01 2.95
CA ARG A 56 -3.02 0.90 3.09
C ARG A 56 -2.63 2.18 3.82
N GLY A 57 -1.82 2.11 4.88
CA GLY A 57 -1.30 3.28 5.60
C GLY A 57 -0.48 4.21 4.70
N ARG A 58 0.41 3.64 3.87
CA ARG A 58 1.17 4.39 2.85
C ARG A 58 0.25 5.09 1.85
N TRP A 59 -0.72 4.37 1.29
CA TRP A 59 -1.67 4.96 0.36
C TRP A 59 -2.45 6.13 1.00
N VAL A 60 -2.88 6.00 2.26
CA VAL A 60 -3.58 7.08 2.99
C VAL A 60 -2.72 8.33 3.10
N ARG A 61 -1.43 8.19 3.44
CA ARG A 61 -0.49 9.31 3.49
C ARG A 61 -0.36 10.00 2.13
N GLU A 62 -0.20 9.23 1.06
CA GLU A 62 -0.11 9.76 -0.30
C GLU A 62 -1.38 10.53 -0.70
N GLN A 63 -2.57 10.02 -0.35
CA GLN A 63 -3.83 10.72 -0.62
C GLN A 63 -3.95 12.01 0.18
N ARG A 64 -3.50 12.03 1.44
CA ARG A 64 -3.52 13.25 2.25
C ARG A 64 -2.52 14.30 1.71
N ALA A 65 -1.34 13.86 1.33
CA ALA A 65 -0.32 14.72 0.75
C ALA A 65 -0.80 15.37 -0.57
N SER A 66 -1.59 14.65 -1.37
CA SER A 66 -2.12 15.19 -2.64
C SER A 66 -3.05 16.39 -2.48
N VAL A 67 -3.65 16.56 -1.29
CA VAL A 67 -4.45 17.74 -0.92
C VAL A 67 -3.71 18.71 0.02
N GLY A 68 -2.38 18.56 0.13
CA GLY A 68 -1.52 19.46 0.91
C GLY A 68 -1.56 19.23 2.42
N TYR A 69 -2.12 18.11 2.89
CA TYR A 69 -2.08 17.79 4.32
C TYR A 69 -0.71 17.21 4.70
N ALA A 70 0.03 17.94 5.52
CA ALA A 70 1.32 17.55 6.10
C ALA A 70 1.25 17.39 7.63
N GLY A 71 0.05 17.18 8.17
CA GLY A 71 -0.15 16.93 9.60
C GLY A 71 0.28 15.52 10.01
N PRO A 72 0.32 15.22 11.32
CA PRO A 72 0.69 13.91 11.83
C PRO A 72 -0.26 12.82 11.34
N ASP A 73 0.23 11.58 11.26
CA ASP A 73 -0.60 10.40 11.05
C ASP A 73 -1.28 9.98 12.36
N ASP A 74 -2.11 10.87 12.88
CA ASP A 74 -2.94 10.61 14.04
C ASP A 74 -4.38 10.26 13.63
N GLU A 75 -5.17 9.80 14.59
CA GLU A 75 -6.60 9.58 14.40
C GLU A 75 -7.41 10.90 14.45
N SER A 76 -6.81 12.06 14.12
CA SER A 76 -7.49 13.35 14.22
C SER A 76 -8.55 13.55 13.15
N VAL A 77 -9.55 14.36 13.50
CA VAL A 77 -10.60 14.78 12.57
C VAL A 77 -10.02 15.50 11.34
N ARG A 78 -8.89 16.22 11.49
CA ARG A 78 -8.22 16.89 10.37
C ARG A 78 -7.66 15.87 9.38
N ALA A 79 -7.03 14.81 9.88
CA ALA A 79 -6.46 13.74 9.08
C ALA A 79 -7.55 12.97 8.28
N VAL A 80 -8.69 12.70 8.92
CA VAL A 80 -9.87 12.08 8.27
C VAL A 80 -10.48 13.01 7.22
N LYS A 81 -10.59 14.32 7.51
CA LYS A 81 -11.10 15.31 6.56
C LYS A 81 -10.21 15.43 5.32
N ALA A 82 -8.90 15.46 5.50
CA ALA A 82 -7.95 15.50 4.40
C ALA A 82 -8.11 14.27 3.48
N LEU A 83 -8.20 13.07 4.05
CA LEU A 83 -8.43 11.86 3.27
C LEU A 83 -9.75 11.92 2.47
N ARG A 84 -10.83 12.39 3.09
CA ARG A 84 -12.13 12.55 2.40
C ARG A 84 -12.19 13.70 1.41
N GLN A 85 -11.29 14.68 1.52
CA GLN A 85 -11.13 15.72 0.51
C GLN A 85 -10.43 15.15 -0.73
N ALA A 86 -9.39 14.33 -0.53
CA ALA A 86 -8.68 13.66 -1.61
C ALA A 86 -9.52 12.57 -2.28
N ARG A 87 -10.40 11.91 -1.51
CA ARG A 87 -11.29 10.83 -1.95
C ARG A 87 -12.73 11.08 -1.48
N PRO A 88 -13.48 11.98 -2.14
CA PRO A 88 -14.85 12.34 -1.79
C PRO A 88 -15.83 11.16 -1.76
N GLU A 89 -15.53 10.11 -2.51
CA GLU A 89 -16.31 8.89 -2.64
C GLU A 89 -16.27 8.00 -1.38
N LEU A 90 -15.33 8.23 -0.44
CA LEU A 90 -15.22 7.47 0.80
C LEU A 90 -16.39 7.73 1.77
N SER A 91 -16.96 6.64 2.28
CA SER A 91 -17.79 6.68 3.49
C SER A 91 -16.98 7.25 4.67
N LEU A 92 -17.67 7.84 5.67
CA LEU A 92 -16.98 8.32 6.87
C LEU A 92 -16.33 7.16 7.63
N LEU A 93 -17.00 6.01 7.69
CA LEU A 93 -16.51 4.81 8.35
C LEU A 93 -15.21 4.32 7.69
N ALA A 94 -15.21 4.16 6.37
CA ALA A 94 -14.03 3.75 5.61
C ALA A 94 -12.86 4.72 5.81
N ALA A 95 -13.11 6.03 5.75
CA ALA A 95 -12.07 7.03 5.96
C ALA A 95 -11.47 6.99 7.38
N VAL A 96 -12.29 6.72 8.40
CA VAL A 96 -11.82 6.52 9.77
C VAL A 96 -10.97 5.25 9.88
N GLN A 97 -11.46 4.11 9.38
CA GLN A 97 -10.71 2.85 9.45
C GLN A 97 -9.34 2.94 8.75
N LEU A 98 -9.31 3.50 7.53
CA LEU A 98 -8.07 3.71 6.78
C LEU A 98 -7.11 4.67 7.51
N THR A 99 -7.64 5.71 8.16
CA THR A 99 -6.83 6.62 8.97
C THR A 99 -6.17 5.91 10.16
N ARG A 100 -6.83 4.93 10.79
CA ARG A 100 -6.23 4.11 11.86
C ARG A 100 -5.13 3.19 11.34
N ASP A 101 -5.29 2.69 10.11
CA ASP A 101 -4.25 1.88 9.47
C ASP A 101 -2.99 2.69 9.18
N ALA A 102 -3.11 4.00 8.95
CA ALA A 102 -1.95 4.89 8.85
C ALA A 102 -1.28 5.20 10.22
N ALA A 103 -2.06 5.25 11.30
CA ALA A 103 -1.60 5.76 12.60
C ALA A 103 -0.86 4.76 13.50
N ARG A 104 -1.01 3.45 13.28
CA ARG A 104 -0.45 2.39 14.16
C ARG A 104 0.74 1.63 13.54
N GLU A 105 1.56 2.29 12.72
CA GLU A 105 2.91 1.77 12.42
C GLU A 105 3.77 1.74 13.69
#